data_AF-B0N421-F1
#
_entry.id   AF-B0N421-F1
#
_cell.length_a   1.000
_cell.length_b   1.000
_cell.length_c   1.000
_cell.angle_alpha   90.00
_cell.angle_beta   90.00
_cell.angle_gamma   90.00
#
_symmetry.space_group_name_H-M   'P 1'
#
loop_
_entity.id
_entity.type
_entity.pdbx_description
1 polymer ?
#
loop_
_entity_poly.entity_id
_entity_poly.type
_entity_poly.pdbx_seq_one_letter_code
_entity_poly.pdbx_strand_id
1 'polypeptide(L)'
;MARKKSSSRTTLSYILSLLIAIFLSILVVLTVTRFTVMSPGFLISKMDGADFYKQSVVSLNEEIQQETQSTGFPIEMFENYVDEDTAKTAMEKYINNAFDGGETTINTTEFETKLTQDIDNYLTTNNIIINSESQEAISVLKSNLIDLYKSYLSFPYLALVIDVINTYDGIFLIAAAALVVLIGLASFLLYRLYSHYQGRRRYFSYALSASGLMCFALPFFIYIGKFIDKISLSPAYFYNFFTSTLNSYMLTFVIVGLVMIVLANIVAYIKFERK
;
A
#
# COMPACT_ATOMS: atom_id res chain seq x y z
N MET A 1 44.71 -15.78 -37.06
CA MET A 1 43.44 -16.27 -36.47
C MET A 1 43.10 -15.66 -35.08
N ALA A 2 43.57 -14.44 -34.74
CA ALA A 2 43.50 -13.89 -33.38
C ALA A 2 42.29 -12.96 -33.07
N ARG A 3 41.43 -12.64 -34.05
CA ARG A 3 40.37 -11.63 -33.91
C ARG A 3 39.04 -12.15 -33.33
N LYS A 4 38.85 -13.48 -33.26
CA LYS A 4 37.56 -14.10 -32.86
C LYS A 4 37.35 -14.17 -31.33
N LYS A 5 38.43 -14.20 -30.54
CA LYS A 5 38.37 -14.42 -29.08
C LYS A 5 37.96 -13.18 -28.27
N SER A 6 38.20 -11.95 -28.77
CA SER A 6 37.78 -10.72 -28.06
C SER A 6 36.29 -10.42 -28.23
N SER A 7 35.74 -10.67 -29.42
CA SER A 7 34.32 -10.46 -29.75
C SER A 7 33.37 -11.32 -28.90
N SER A 8 33.72 -12.59 -28.65
CA SER A 8 32.91 -13.47 -27.79
C SER A 8 32.86 -13.00 -26.33
N ARG A 9 33.94 -12.41 -25.80
CA ARG A 9 33.98 -11.87 -24.43
C ARG A 9 33.13 -10.61 -24.28
N THR A 10 33.15 -9.73 -25.27
CA THR A 10 32.31 -8.53 -25.25
C THR A 10 30.83 -8.89 -25.28
N THR A 11 30.40 -9.82 -26.13
CA THR A 11 29.00 -10.28 -26.19
C THR A 11 28.56 -10.90 -24.87
N LEU A 12 29.40 -11.78 -24.28
CA LEU A 12 29.11 -12.39 -22.99
C LEU A 12 28.95 -11.35 -21.87
N SER A 13 29.71 -10.25 -21.94
CA SER A 13 29.64 -9.17 -20.93
C SER A 13 28.35 -8.37 -21.03
N TYR A 14 27.85 -8.11 -22.24
CA TYR A 14 26.54 -7.50 -22.43
C TYR A 14 25.42 -8.40 -21.92
N ILE A 15 25.51 -9.72 -22.17
CA ILE A 15 24.53 -10.68 -21.66
C ILE A 15 24.54 -10.69 -20.12
N LEU A 16 25.72 -10.79 -19.49
CA LEU A 16 25.83 -10.76 -18.04
C LEU A 16 25.33 -9.43 -17.45
N SER A 17 25.63 -8.30 -18.10
CA SER A 17 25.10 -6.99 -17.71
C SER A 17 23.58 -6.92 -17.81
N LEU A 18 22.98 -7.50 -18.85
CA LEU A 18 21.55 -7.56 -19.03
C LEU A 18 20.88 -8.44 -17.96
N LEU A 19 21.48 -9.59 -17.63
CA LEU A 19 21.00 -10.46 -16.56
C LEU A 19 21.01 -9.75 -15.20
N ILE A 20 22.12 -9.07 -14.88
CA ILE A 20 22.21 -8.26 -13.65
C ILE A 20 21.10 -7.19 -13.65
N ALA A 21 20.89 -6.50 -14.78
CA ALA A 21 19.85 -5.49 -14.89
C ALA A 21 18.46 -6.06 -14.61
N ILE A 22 18.12 -7.21 -15.22
CA ILE A 22 16.81 -7.88 -15.02
C ILE A 22 16.63 -8.29 -13.56
N PHE A 23 17.61 -8.98 -12.97
CA PHE A 23 17.52 -9.44 -11.59
C PHE A 23 17.42 -8.28 -10.60
N LEU A 24 18.19 -7.21 -10.84
CA LEU A 24 18.15 -6.01 -10.02
C LEU A 24 16.81 -5.28 -10.13
N SER A 25 16.24 -5.18 -11.33
CA SER A 25 14.92 -4.57 -11.52
C SER A 25 13.82 -5.35 -10.80
N ILE A 26 13.84 -6.69 -10.88
CA ILE A 26 12.89 -7.54 -10.17
C ILE A 26 13.05 -7.33 -8.66
N LEU A 27 14.29 -7.32 -8.14
CA LEU A 27 14.56 -7.09 -6.73
C LEU A 27 14.05 -5.72 -6.25
N VAL A 28 14.22 -4.68 -7.06
CA VAL A 28 13.69 -3.33 -6.80
C VAL A 28 12.16 -3.36 -6.78
N VAL A 29 11.51 -4.00 -7.75
CA VAL A 29 10.04 -4.13 -7.77
C VAL A 29 9.54 -4.81 -6.49
N LEU A 30 10.14 -5.93 -6.11
CA LEU A 30 9.78 -6.62 -4.87
C LEU A 30 9.96 -5.69 -3.65
N THR A 31 11.12 -5.06 -3.54
CA THR A 31 11.44 -4.24 -2.36
C THR A 31 10.56 -3.00 -2.27
N VAL A 32 10.35 -2.28 -3.37
CA VAL A 32 9.48 -1.10 -3.41
C VAL A 32 8.04 -1.49 -3.06
N THR A 33 7.52 -2.59 -3.61
CA THR A 33 6.16 -3.07 -3.30
C THR A 33 6.00 -3.36 -1.82
N ARG A 34 6.97 -4.06 -1.21
CA ARG A 34 6.98 -4.39 0.23
C ARG A 34 6.93 -3.14 1.12
N PHE A 35 7.73 -2.13 0.82
CA PHE A 35 7.83 -0.92 1.64
C PHE A 35 6.75 0.13 1.37
N THR A 36 5.90 -0.07 0.38
CA THR A 36 4.83 0.86 0.00
C THR A 36 3.47 0.24 0.22
N VAL A 37 2.79 -0.23 -0.83
CA VAL A 37 1.40 -0.70 -0.78
C VAL A 37 1.17 -1.92 0.12
N MET A 38 2.24 -2.65 0.47
CA MET A 38 2.21 -3.79 1.40
C MET A 38 2.71 -3.43 2.81
N SER A 39 2.82 -2.14 3.14
CA SER A 39 3.23 -1.65 4.46
C SER A 39 2.05 -0.95 5.15
N PRO A 40 1.70 -1.32 6.39
CA PRO A 40 0.61 -0.67 7.11
C PRO A 40 0.91 0.81 7.36
N GLY A 41 2.14 1.14 7.73
CA GLY A 41 2.56 2.53 7.97
C GLY A 41 2.47 3.40 6.71
N PHE A 42 2.74 2.83 5.53
CA PHE A 42 2.53 3.55 4.27
C PHE A 42 1.04 3.80 4.03
N LEU A 43 0.17 2.80 4.16
CA LEU A 43 -1.28 2.96 3.95
C LEU A 43 -1.88 3.97 4.93
N ILE A 44 -1.58 3.86 6.23
CA ILE A 44 -2.04 4.80 7.27
C ILE A 44 -1.61 6.23 6.93
N SER A 45 -0.35 6.44 6.51
CA SER A 45 0.11 7.77 6.09
C SER A 45 -0.65 8.34 4.89
N LYS A 46 -1.15 7.48 4.00
CA LYS A 46 -1.96 7.88 2.84
C LYS A 46 -3.41 8.15 3.20
N MET A 47 -3.95 7.44 4.20
CA MET A 47 -5.27 7.72 4.76
C MET A 47 -5.28 9.08 5.47
N ASP A 48 -4.27 9.35 6.29
CA ASP A 48 -4.07 10.66 6.94
C ASP A 48 -3.97 11.80 5.92
N GLY A 49 -3.09 11.67 4.93
CA GLY A 49 -2.87 12.71 3.93
C GLY A 49 -4.05 12.93 2.96
N ALA A 50 -5.06 12.07 2.97
CA ALA A 50 -6.24 12.15 2.13
C ALA A 50 -7.52 12.55 2.89
N ASP A 51 -7.41 12.97 4.15
CA ASP A 51 -8.52 13.22 5.07
C ASP A 51 -9.50 12.03 5.16
N PHE A 52 -9.00 10.80 4.98
CA PHE A 52 -9.85 9.60 4.89
C PHE A 52 -10.69 9.43 6.15
N TYR A 53 -10.06 9.47 7.31
CA TYR A 53 -10.69 9.22 8.60
C TYR A 53 -11.80 10.22 8.91
N LYS A 54 -11.50 11.51 8.73
CA LYS A 54 -12.46 12.59 8.91
C LYS A 54 -13.69 12.42 8.02
N GLN A 55 -13.47 12.23 6.72
CA GLN A 55 -14.56 12.17 5.76
C GLN A 55 -15.39 10.89 5.92
N SER A 56 -14.77 9.75 6.26
CA SER A 56 -15.51 8.52 6.56
C SER A 56 -16.42 8.68 7.78
N VAL A 57 -15.96 9.41 8.81
CA VAL A 57 -16.74 9.66 10.04
C VAL A 57 -17.87 10.66 9.78
N VAL A 58 -17.62 11.72 8.99
CA VAL A 58 -18.67 12.66 8.57
C VAL A 58 -19.77 11.91 7.82
N SER A 59 -19.44 11.13 6.79
CA SER A 59 -20.43 10.37 6.03
C SER A 59 -21.14 9.30 6.88
N LEU A 60 -20.44 8.66 7.82
CA LEU A 60 -21.06 7.73 8.77
C LEU A 60 -22.09 8.42 9.66
N ASN A 61 -21.75 9.56 10.26
CA ASN A 61 -22.68 10.29 11.12
C ASN A 61 -23.89 10.83 10.35
N GLU A 62 -23.70 11.28 9.11
CA GLU A 62 -24.81 11.65 8.21
C GLU A 62 -25.76 10.47 7.96
N GLU A 63 -25.21 9.28 7.67
CA GLU A 63 -26.00 8.07 7.42
C GLU A 63 -26.71 7.56 8.68
N ILE A 64 -26.05 7.60 9.85
CA ILE A 64 -26.67 7.26 11.15
C ILE A 64 -27.88 8.16 11.41
N GLN A 65 -27.77 9.47 11.14
CA GLN A 65 -28.91 10.38 11.29
C GLN A 65 -30.04 10.05 10.31
N GLN A 66 -29.72 9.74 9.05
CA GLN A 66 -30.73 9.36 8.06
C GLN A 66 -31.48 8.09 8.45
N GLU A 67 -30.76 7.04 8.87
CA GLU A 67 -31.38 5.79 9.34
C GLU A 67 -32.24 5.99 10.59
N THR A 68 -31.91 6.96 11.46
CA THR A 68 -32.63 7.19 12.71
C THR A 68 -33.81 8.16 12.60
N GLN A 69 -33.91 8.95 11.53
CA GLN A 69 -34.96 9.98 11.35
C GLN A 69 -36.40 9.47 11.50
N SER A 70 -36.67 8.25 11.07
CA SER A 70 -38.03 7.67 11.08
C SER A 70 -38.32 6.76 12.28
N THR A 71 -37.38 6.64 13.21
CA THR A 71 -37.43 5.65 14.31
C THR A 71 -38.18 6.14 15.55
N GLY A 72 -38.48 7.44 15.64
CA GLY A 72 -39.11 8.06 16.81
C GLY A 72 -38.13 8.43 17.93
N PHE A 73 -36.84 8.11 17.79
CA PHE A 73 -35.79 8.67 18.64
C PHE A 73 -35.46 10.13 18.21
N PRO A 74 -35.08 11.01 19.15
CA PRO A 74 -34.66 12.37 18.80
C PRO A 74 -33.38 12.35 17.96
N ILE A 75 -33.33 13.17 16.92
CA ILE A 75 -32.16 13.21 16.00
C ILE A 75 -30.92 13.69 16.75
N GLU A 76 -31.08 14.57 17.76
CA GLU A 76 -30.00 15.10 18.58
C GLU A 76 -29.24 14.01 19.35
N MET A 77 -29.88 12.87 19.59
CA MET A 77 -29.24 11.69 20.19
C MET A 77 -28.13 11.10 19.31
N PHE A 78 -28.26 11.27 17.99
CA PHE A 78 -27.37 10.70 16.98
C PHE A 78 -26.55 11.76 16.24
N GLU A 79 -26.59 13.01 16.69
CA GLU A 79 -25.79 14.08 16.11
C GLU A 79 -24.31 13.89 16.49
N ASN A 80 -23.42 13.82 15.49
CA ASN A 80 -21.99 13.56 15.68
C ASN A 80 -21.71 12.35 16.61
N TYR A 81 -22.52 11.30 16.46
CA TYR A 81 -22.56 10.16 17.37
C TYR A 81 -21.23 9.40 17.48
N VAL A 82 -20.51 9.29 16.36
CA VAL A 82 -19.17 8.71 16.24
C VAL A 82 -18.13 9.83 16.24
N ASP A 83 -17.21 9.76 17.18
CA ASP A 83 -16.08 10.69 17.32
C ASP A 83 -14.93 10.32 16.36
N GLU A 84 -14.29 11.35 15.77
CA GLU A 84 -13.23 11.18 14.76
C GLU A 84 -11.98 10.51 15.35
N ASP A 85 -11.52 10.95 16.52
CA ASP A 85 -10.29 10.44 17.15
C ASP A 85 -10.46 8.97 17.57
N THR A 86 -11.62 8.63 18.13
CA THR A 86 -11.98 7.27 18.50
C THR A 86 -12.06 6.37 17.28
N ALA A 87 -12.73 6.81 16.21
CA ALA A 87 -12.86 6.06 14.97
C ALA A 87 -11.50 5.87 14.27
N LYS A 88 -10.67 6.92 14.21
CA LYS A 88 -9.30 6.84 13.69
C LYS A 88 -8.49 5.80 14.43
N THR A 89 -8.50 5.84 15.77
CA THR A 89 -7.78 4.86 16.60
C THR A 89 -8.27 3.43 16.34
N ALA A 90 -9.58 3.23 16.21
CA ALA A 90 -10.16 1.93 15.89
C ALA A 90 -9.71 1.44 14.50
N MET A 91 -9.74 2.30 13.49
CA MET A 91 -9.33 1.98 12.11
C MET A 91 -7.83 1.65 12.02
N GLU A 92 -6.96 2.44 12.64
CA GLU A 92 -5.52 2.17 12.66
C GLU A 92 -5.19 0.86 13.38
N LYS A 93 -5.81 0.62 14.54
CA LYS A 93 -5.64 -0.65 15.28
C LYS A 93 -6.10 -1.83 14.44
N TYR A 94 -7.24 -1.70 13.79
CA TYR A 94 -7.80 -2.70 12.88
C TYR A 94 -6.84 -3.03 11.72
N ILE A 95 -6.30 -2.00 11.04
CA ILE A 95 -5.34 -2.19 9.94
C ILE A 95 -4.08 -2.86 10.46
N ASN A 96 -3.47 -2.36 11.53
CA ASN A 96 -2.23 -2.95 12.06
C ASN A 96 -2.44 -4.41 12.49
N ASN A 97 -3.54 -4.71 13.20
CA ASN A 97 -3.88 -6.07 13.61
C ASN A 97 -3.99 -7.03 12.41
N ALA A 98 -4.62 -6.59 11.32
CA ALA A 98 -4.74 -7.38 10.11
C ALA A 98 -3.37 -7.67 9.46
N PHE A 99 -2.47 -6.69 9.44
CA PHE A 99 -1.09 -6.85 8.94
C PHE A 99 -0.22 -7.74 9.86
N ASP A 100 -0.53 -7.79 11.15
CA ASP A 100 0.14 -8.65 12.13
C ASP A 100 -0.42 -10.09 12.18
N GLY A 101 -1.32 -10.44 11.24
CA GLY A 101 -1.93 -11.78 11.14
C GLY A 101 -3.17 -11.99 12.01
N GLY A 102 -3.73 -10.91 12.55
CA GLY A 102 -4.97 -10.90 13.31
C GLY A 102 -6.23 -10.80 12.45
N GLU A 103 -7.32 -10.34 13.08
CA GLU A 103 -8.62 -10.22 12.44
C GLU A 103 -8.66 -9.12 11.37
N THR A 104 -9.40 -9.40 10.29
CA THR A 104 -9.58 -8.49 9.14
C THR A 104 -10.95 -7.80 9.17
N THR A 105 -11.58 -7.75 10.33
CA THR A 105 -12.84 -7.05 10.60
C THR A 105 -12.65 -6.01 11.70
N ILE A 106 -13.29 -4.85 11.56
CA ILE A 106 -13.25 -3.82 12.60
C ILE A 106 -14.01 -4.29 13.85
N ASN A 107 -13.45 -4.02 15.03
CA ASN A 107 -14.12 -4.30 16.30
C ASN A 107 -15.27 -3.30 16.52
N THR A 108 -16.46 -3.82 16.84
CA THR A 108 -17.67 -3.01 17.08
C THR A 108 -18.15 -3.04 18.52
N THR A 109 -17.45 -3.74 19.43
CA THR A 109 -17.93 -4.00 20.79
C THR A 109 -18.18 -2.73 21.58
N GLU A 110 -17.26 -1.76 21.51
CA GLU A 110 -17.42 -0.47 22.20
C GLU A 110 -18.59 0.34 21.64
N PHE A 111 -18.73 0.39 20.31
CA PHE A 111 -19.83 1.07 19.62
C PHE A 111 -21.19 0.45 19.95
N GLU A 112 -21.29 -0.88 19.89
CA GLU A 112 -22.50 -1.64 20.21
C GLU A 112 -22.92 -1.48 21.67
N THR A 113 -21.94 -1.47 22.58
CA THR A 113 -22.18 -1.24 24.02
C THR A 113 -22.72 0.16 24.26
N LYS A 114 -22.06 1.19 23.70
CA LYS A 114 -22.52 2.59 23.79
C LYS A 114 -23.92 2.75 23.23
N LEU A 115 -24.17 2.23 22.02
CA LEU A 115 -25.46 2.29 21.35
C LEU A 115 -26.59 1.63 22.15
N THR A 116 -26.29 0.47 22.75
CA THR A 116 -27.25 -0.22 23.60
C THR A 116 -27.58 0.60 24.84
N GLN A 117 -26.55 1.12 25.52
CA GLN A 117 -26.72 1.94 26.73
C GLN A 117 -27.51 3.22 26.44
N ASP A 118 -27.18 3.95 25.37
CA ASP A 118 -27.83 5.21 25.02
C ASP A 118 -29.32 5.01 24.71
N ILE A 119 -29.66 3.96 23.92
CA ILE A 119 -31.05 3.60 23.62
C ILE A 119 -31.81 3.21 24.90
N ASP A 120 -31.25 2.32 25.71
CA ASP A 120 -31.91 1.82 26.91
C ASP A 120 -32.11 2.95 27.96
N ASN A 121 -31.15 3.86 28.07
CA ASN A 121 -31.24 5.06 28.91
C ASN A 121 -32.35 6.00 28.45
N TYR A 122 -32.48 6.24 27.14
CA TYR A 122 -33.54 7.08 26.58
C TYR A 122 -34.93 6.50 26.89
N LEU A 123 -35.09 5.19 26.66
CA LEU A 123 -36.36 4.48 26.89
C LEU A 123 -36.77 4.54 28.37
N THR A 124 -35.81 4.30 29.28
CA THR A 124 -36.03 4.32 30.72
C THR A 124 -36.35 5.73 31.23
N THR A 125 -35.57 6.74 30.82
CA THR A 125 -35.73 8.13 31.27
C THR A 125 -37.08 8.72 30.85
N ASN A 126 -37.57 8.33 29.67
CA ASN A 126 -38.84 8.81 29.13
C ASN A 126 -40.04 7.92 29.49
N ASN A 127 -39.84 6.88 30.32
CA ASN A 127 -40.88 5.91 30.71
C ASN A 127 -41.60 5.27 29.52
N ILE A 128 -40.87 4.96 28.44
CA ILE A 128 -41.41 4.36 27.22
C ILE A 128 -41.58 2.86 27.45
N ILE A 129 -42.82 2.38 27.38
CA ILE A 129 -43.13 0.95 27.47
C ILE A 129 -43.00 0.32 26.08
N ILE A 130 -42.14 -0.69 25.98
CA ILE A 130 -41.79 -1.34 24.72
C ILE A 130 -42.54 -2.66 24.62
N ASN A 131 -43.29 -2.86 23.54
CA ASN A 131 -43.91 -4.15 23.23
C ASN A 131 -42.94 -5.01 22.40
N SER A 132 -43.35 -6.24 22.05
CA SER A 132 -42.50 -7.16 21.28
C SER A 132 -42.11 -6.61 19.89
N GLU A 133 -43.01 -5.89 19.23
CA GLU A 133 -42.77 -5.32 17.89
C GLU A 133 -41.75 -4.17 17.94
N SER A 134 -41.88 -3.27 18.91
CA SER A 134 -40.91 -2.19 19.14
C SER A 134 -39.55 -2.74 19.56
N GLN A 135 -39.49 -3.84 20.32
CA GLN A 135 -38.24 -4.49 20.67
C GLN A 135 -37.51 -5.04 19.43
N GLU A 136 -38.25 -5.64 18.50
CA GLU A 136 -37.71 -6.13 17.24
C GLU A 136 -37.22 -4.97 16.36
N ALA A 137 -38.00 -3.89 16.25
CA ALA A 137 -37.62 -2.69 15.50
C ALA A 137 -36.33 -2.05 16.05
N ILE A 138 -36.19 -1.96 17.39
CA ILE A 138 -34.97 -1.47 18.03
C ILE A 138 -33.78 -2.41 17.75
N SER A 139 -33.99 -3.71 17.77
CA SER A 139 -32.93 -4.68 17.44
C SER A 139 -32.45 -4.54 15.99
N VAL A 140 -33.38 -4.35 15.05
CA VAL A 140 -33.07 -4.10 13.64
C VAL A 140 -32.30 -2.80 13.48
N LEU A 141 -32.75 -1.72 14.13
CA LEU A 141 -32.04 -0.43 14.13
C LEU A 141 -30.61 -0.59 14.65
N LYS A 142 -30.42 -1.24 15.81
CA LYS A 142 -29.09 -1.49 16.38
C LYS A 142 -28.20 -2.24 15.38
N SER A 143 -28.72 -3.29 14.73
CA SER A 143 -27.99 -4.03 13.70
C SER A 143 -27.59 -3.14 12.52
N ASN A 144 -28.52 -2.35 11.98
CA ASN A 144 -28.25 -1.45 10.86
C ASN A 144 -27.15 -0.45 11.19
N LEU A 145 -27.21 0.17 12.37
CA LEU A 145 -26.20 1.15 12.79
C LEU A 145 -24.82 0.51 13.00
N ILE A 146 -24.76 -0.72 13.52
CA ILE A 146 -23.51 -1.50 13.62
C ILE A 146 -22.96 -1.83 12.23
N ASP A 147 -23.82 -2.18 11.28
CA ASP A 147 -23.41 -2.47 9.91
C ASP A 147 -22.94 -1.22 9.17
N LEU A 148 -23.56 -0.06 9.39
CA LEU A 148 -23.05 1.24 8.93
C LEU A 148 -21.66 1.52 9.49
N TYR A 149 -21.49 1.37 10.80
CA TYR A 149 -20.19 1.55 11.46
C TYR A 149 -19.11 0.66 10.83
N LYS A 150 -19.41 -0.62 10.59
CA LYS A 150 -18.50 -1.54 9.90
C LYS A 150 -18.22 -1.09 8.47
N SER A 151 -19.25 -0.72 7.72
CA SER A 151 -19.14 -0.39 6.29
C SER A 151 -18.26 0.84 6.07
N TYR A 152 -18.48 1.91 6.84
CA TYR A 152 -17.78 3.18 6.65
C TYR A 152 -16.36 3.20 7.22
N LEU A 153 -16.10 2.43 8.29
CA LEU A 153 -14.78 2.43 8.95
C LEU A 153 -13.90 1.24 8.55
N SER A 154 -14.42 0.23 7.86
CA SER A 154 -13.59 -0.87 7.36
C SER A 154 -12.88 -0.51 6.07
N PHE A 155 -11.69 -1.08 5.88
CA PHE A 155 -10.98 -0.98 4.61
C PHE A 155 -11.56 -2.00 3.62
N PRO A 156 -12.13 -1.57 2.48
CA PRO A 156 -12.72 -2.49 1.51
C PRO A 156 -11.70 -3.53 1.05
N TYR A 157 -12.11 -4.81 1.05
CA TYR A 157 -11.29 -5.93 0.61
C TYR A 157 -9.99 -6.14 1.41
N LEU A 158 -9.89 -5.66 2.66
CA LEU A 158 -8.68 -5.84 3.48
C LEU A 158 -8.26 -7.31 3.56
N ALA A 159 -9.21 -8.23 3.77
CA ALA A 159 -8.91 -9.66 3.83
C ALA A 159 -8.21 -10.18 2.56
N LEU A 160 -8.66 -9.72 1.37
CA LEU A 160 -8.04 -10.09 0.10
C LEU A 160 -6.64 -9.47 -0.02
N VAL A 161 -6.48 -8.21 0.39
CA VAL A 161 -5.17 -7.54 0.39
C VAL A 161 -4.18 -8.26 1.32
N ILE A 162 -4.63 -8.66 2.52
CA ILE A 162 -3.81 -9.42 3.48
C ILE A 162 -3.45 -10.80 2.94
N ASP A 163 -4.37 -11.51 2.26
CA ASP A 163 -4.05 -12.81 1.64
C ASP A 163 -2.95 -12.69 0.56
N VAL A 164 -3.03 -11.64 -0.25
CA VAL A 164 -1.98 -11.30 -1.24
C VAL A 164 -0.65 -10.99 -0.54
N ILE A 165 -0.68 -10.22 0.55
CA ILE A 165 0.52 -9.88 1.33
C ILE A 165 1.13 -11.13 1.98
N ASN A 166 0.32 -12.00 2.57
CA ASN A 166 0.79 -13.24 3.18
C ASN A 166 1.44 -14.17 2.16
N THR A 167 0.83 -14.30 0.98
CA THR A 167 1.41 -15.03 -0.15
C THR A 167 2.74 -14.42 -0.57
N TYR A 168 2.79 -13.10 -0.67
CA TYR A 168 3.98 -12.35 -1.02
C TYR A 168 5.11 -12.55 0.02
N ASP A 169 4.79 -12.45 1.31
CA ASP A 169 5.75 -12.60 2.40
C ASP A 169 6.31 -14.01 2.51
N GLY A 170 5.49 -15.03 2.25
CA GLY A 170 5.91 -16.43 2.19
C GLY A 170 7.01 -16.69 1.14
N ILE A 171 7.03 -15.95 0.04
CA ILE A 171 8.01 -16.12 -1.03
C ILE A 171 9.10 -15.03 -1.05
N PHE A 172 8.87 -13.88 -0.43
CA PHE A 172 9.72 -12.68 -0.57
C PHE A 172 11.17 -12.96 -0.20
N LEU A 173 11.43 -13.54 0.99
CA LEU A 173 12.79 -13.77 1.46
C LEU A 173 13.55 -14.75 0.55
N ILE A 174 12.88 -15.80 0.09
CA ILE A 174 13.47 -16.81 -0.80
C ILE A 174 13.77 -16.19 -2.17
N ALA A 175 12.81 -15.46 -2.74
CA ALA A 175 12.96 -14.78 -4.02
C ALA A 175 14.07 -13.71 -3.97
N ALA A 176 14.08 -12.87 -2.93
CA ALA A 176 15.09 -11.85 -2.73
C ALA A 176 16.49 -12.46 -2.55
N ALA A 177 16.62 -13.52 -1.73
CA ALA A 177 17.89 -14.22 -1.55
C ALA A 177 18.39 -14.85 -2.87
N ALA A 178 17.51 -15.50 -3.62
CA ALA A 178 17.84 -16.07 -4.92
C ALA A 178 18.32 -14.99 -5.91
N LEU A 179 17.62 -13.85 -5.98
CA LEU A 179 18.01 -12.72 -6.83
C LEU A 179 19.37 -12.15 -6.44
N VAL A 180 19.64 -11.98 -5.13
CA VAL A 180 20.95 -11.51 -4.64
C VAL A 180 22.06 -12.47 -5.03
N VAL A 181 21.84 -13.79 -4.90
CA VAL A 181 22.81 -14.82 -5.34
C VAL A 181 23.03 -14.75 -6.85
N LEU A 182 21.98 -14.65 -7.66
CA LEU A 182 22.08 -14.57 -9.11
C LEU A 182 22.82 -13.29 -9.56
N ILE A 183 22.54 -12.15 -8.93
CA ILE A 183 23.27 -10.90 -9.14
C ILE A 183 24.74 -11.09 -8.78
N GLY A 184 25.03 -11.69 -7.62
CA GLY A 184 26.39 -11.96 -7.16
C GLY A 184 27.17 -12.87 -8.10
N LEU A 185 26.56 -13.96 -8.57
CA LEU A 185 27.16 -14.90 -9.53
C LEU A 185 27.43 -14.24 -10.88
N ALA A 186 26.46 -13.51 -11.44
CA ALA A 186 26.64 -12.80 -12.71
C ALA A 186 27.72 -11.72 -12.58
N SER A 187 27.73 -11.00 -11.46
CA SER A 187 28.76 -10.00 -11.14
C SER A 187 30.15 -10.62 -11.01
N PHE A 188 30.28 -11.78 -10.36
CA PHE A 188 31.53 -12.51 -10.21
C PHE A 188 32.07 -13.01 -11.56
N LEU A 189 31.20 -13.58 -12.41
CA LEU A 189 31.58 -14.02 -13.76
C LEU A 189 32.05 -12.83 -14.61
N LEU A 190 31.33 -11.71 -14.55
CA LEU A 190 31.70 -10.49 -15.25
C LEU A 190 33.03 -9.93 -14.76
N TYR A 191 33.25 -9.95 -13.45
CA TYR A 191 34.52 -9.55 -12.83
C TYR A 191 35.70 -10.40 -13.31
N ARG A 192 35.52 -11.72 -13.40
CA ARG A 192 36.56 -12.67 -13.85
C ARG A 192 36.88 -12.54 -15.35
N LEU A 193 35.93 -12.09 -16.16
CA LEU A 193 36.06 -12.02 -17.62
C LEU A 193 37.04 -10.94 -18.11
N TYR A 194 37.20 -9.86 -17.35
CA TYR A 194 38.15 -8.78 -17.64
C TYR A 194 39.20 -8.69 -16.55
N SER A 195 40.48 -8.57 -16.91
CA SER A 195 41.56 -8.22 -15.97
C SER A 195 41.61 -6.70 -15.72
N HIS A 196 41.21 -5.88 -16.72
CA HIS A 196 41.37 -4.43 -16.68
C HIS A 196 40.19 -3.72 -15.99
N TYR A 197 40.49 -2.93 -14.95
CA TYR A 197 39.53 -2.24 -14.09
C TYR A 197 38.52 -1.34 -14.84
N GLN A 198 38.98 -0.65 -15.88
CA GLN A 198 38.13 0.25 -16.69
C GLN A 198 37.07 -0.49 -17.52
N GLY A 199 37.35 -1.74 -17.94
CA GLY A 199 36.39 -2.55 -18.70
C GLY A 199 35.23 -3.06 -17.84
N ARG A 200 35.53 -3.45 -16.59
CA ARG A 200 34.55 -3.99 -15.63
C ARG A 200 33.45 -2.98 -15.30
N ARG A 201 33.83 -1.73 -15.02
CA ARG A 201 32.90 -0.69 -14.56
C ARG A 201 31.87 -0.27 -15.59
N ARG A 202 32.22 -0.30 -16.87
CA ARG A 202 31.29 0.05 -17.95
C ARG A 202 30.08 -0.87 -17.95
N TYR A 203 30.28 -2.18 -17.83
CA TYR A 203 29.17 -3.12 -17.83
C TYR A 203 28.35 -3.08 -16.54
N PHE A 204 28.96 -2.82 -15.37
CA PHE A 204 28.18 -2.55 -14.16
C PHE A 204 27.34 -1.27 -14.27
N SER A 205 27.89 -0.22 -14.87
CA SER A 205 27.14 1.00 -15.19
C SER A 205 25.99 0.71 -16.16
N TYR A 206 26.22 -0.09 -17.22
CA TYR A 206 25.16 -0.49 -18.14
C TYR A 206 24.05 -1.27 -17.43
N ALA A 207 24.40 -2.21 -16.55
CA ALA A 207 23.43 -2.97 -15.78
C ALA A 207 22.59 -2.06 -14.88
N LEU A 208 23.24 -1.14 -14.16
CA LEU A 208 22.57 -0.23 -13.23
C LEU A 208 21.68 0.80 -13.97
N SER A 209 22.18 1.36 -15.07
CA SER A 209 21.39 2.25 -15.94
C SER A 209 20.19 1.54 -16.56
N ALA A 210 20.38 0.33 -17.09
CA ALA A 210 19.31 -0.44 -17.70
C ALA A 210 18.25 -0.83 -16.67
N SER A 211 18.66 -1.22 -15.46
CA SER A 211 17.73 -1.52 -14.37
C SER A 211 16.95 -0.29 -13.92
N GLY A 212 17.65 0.84 -13.73
CA GLY A 212 17.00 2.12 -13.43
C GLY A 212 15.99 2.54 -14.51
N LEU A 213 16.31 2.34 -15.80
CA LEU A 213 15.39 2.59 -16.91
C LEU A 213 14.16 1.67 -16.86
N MET A 214 14.35 0.37 -16.59
CA MET A 214 13.24 -0.60 -16.47
C MET A 214 12.28 -0.22 -15.33
N CYS A 215 12.82 0.20 -14.18
CA CYS A 215 12.01 0.64 -13.04
C CYS A 215 11.37 2.02 -13.25
N PHE A 216 12.01 2.89 -14.03
CA PHE A 216 11.54 4.26 -14.28
C PHE A 216 10.46 4.32 -15.36
N ALA A 217 10.65 3.66 -16.50
CA ALA A 217 9.95 4.01 -17.75
C ALA A 217 8.42 3.85 -17.66
N LEU A 218 7.93 2.70 -17.21
CA LEU A 218 6.49 2.45 -17.12
C LEU A 218 5.83 3.30 -16.00
N PRO A 219 6.35 3.33 -14.75
CA PRO A 219 5.78 4.16 -13.70
C PRO A 219 5.79 5.65 -14.04
N PHE A 220 6.85 6.14 -14.70
CA PHE A 220 6.92 7.53 -15.16
C PHE A 220 5.81 7.84 -16.18
N PHE A 221 5.59 6.96 -17.16
CA PHE A 221 4.53 7.12 -18.16
C PHE A 221 3.14 7.12 -17.52
N ILE A 222 2.89 6.21 -16.57
CA ILE A 222 1.63 6.12 -15.83
C ILE A 222 1.39 7.40 -15.01
N TYR A 223 2.43 7.85 -14.30
CA TYR A 223 2.37 9.03 -13.43
C TYR A 223 2.12 10.33 -14.22
N ILE A 224 2.91 10.58 -15.27
CA ILE A 224 2.79 11.81 -16.06
C ILE A 224 1.50 11.83 -16.90
N GLY A 225 1.06 10.67 -17.37
CA GLY A 225 -0.18 10.52 -18.13
C GLY A 225 -1.45 10.58 -17.28
N LYS A 226 -1.32 10.71 -15.95
CA LYS A 226 -2.42 10.76 -14.99
C LYS A 226 -3.45 9.65 -15.22
N PHE A 227 -2.96 8.44 -15.49
CA PHE A 227 -3.84 7.31 -15.80
C PHE A 227 -4.65 6.87 -14.57
N ILE A 228 -4.08 7.01 -13.37
CA ILE A 228 -4.73 6.68 -12.09
C ILE A 228 -5.93 7.61 -11.83
N ASP A 229 -5.80 8.90 -12.15
CA ASP A 229 -6.84 9.91 -11.91
C ASP A 229 -8.12 9.65 -12.73
N LYS A 230 -8.06 8.81 -13.77
CA LYS A 230 -9.19 8.43 -14.64
C LYS A 230 -10.07 7.33 -14.03
N ILE A 231 -9.65 6.70 -12.94
CA ILE A 231 -10.44 5.67 -12.26
C ILE A 231 -11.52 6.37 -11.44
N SER A 232 -12.79 6.13 -11.75
CA SER A 232 -13.90 6.64 -10.93
C SER A 232 -14.12 5.74 -9.72
N LEU A 233 -13.87 6.26 -8.52
CA LEU A 233 -14.23 5.60 -7.27
C LEU A 233 -15.16 6.50 -6.47
N SER A 234 -16.17 5.88 -5.88
CA SER A 234 -17.05 6.50 -4.90
C SER A 234 -16.90 5.72 -3.60
N PRO A 235 -16.91 6.37 -2.43
CA PRO A 235 -17.03 7.82 -2.20
C PRO A 235 -15.72 8.60 -2.43
N ALA A 236 -15.80 9.94 -2.45
CA ALA A 236 -14.69 10.83 -2.82
C ALA A 236 -13.44 10.68 -1.92
N TYR A 237 -13.64 10.43 -0.62
CA TYR A 237 -12.52 10.21 0.30
C TYR A 237 -11.75 8.91 -0.02
N PHE A 238 -12.46 7.86 -0.47
CA PHE A 238 -11.83 6.62 -0.92
C PHE A 238 -11.07 6.84 -2.22
N TYR A 239 -11.62 7.62 -3.16
CA TYR A 239 -10.90 8.05 -4.37
C TYR A 239 -9.61 8.80 -4.03
N ASN A 240 -9.65 9.78 -3.15
CA ASN A 240 -8.47 10.57 -2.76
C ASN A 240 -7.39 9.70 -2.13
N PHE A 241 -7.77 8.81 -1.21
CA PHE A 241 -6.86 7.84 -0.61
C PHE A 241 -6.25 6.92 -1.68
N PHE A 242 -7.07 6.31 -2.54
CA PHE A 242 -6.63 5.33 -3.52
C PHE A 242 -5.68 5.95 -4.57
N THR A 243 -6.06 7.11 -5.10
CA THR A 243 -5.23 7.84 -6.06
C THR A 243 -3.93 8.32 -5.43
N SER A 244 -3.96 8.85 -4.20
CA SER A 244 -2.76 9.25 -3.44
C SER A 244 -1.81 8.07 -3.23
N THR A 245 -2.35 6.91 -2.86
CA THR A 245 -1.60 5.67 -2.63
C THR A 245 -0.90 5.21 -3.91
N LEU A 246 -1.65 5.06 -5.01
CA LEU A 246 -1.08 4.60 -6.28
C LEU A 246 -0.12 5.62 -6.90
N ASN A 247 -0.43 6.91 -6.86
CA ASN A 247 0.48 7.94 -7.37
C ASN A 247 1.79 7.97 -6.58
N SER A 248 1.73 7.81 -5.25
CA SER A 248 2.92 7.71 -4.41
C SER A 248 3.74 6.45 -4.69
N TYR A 249 3.08 5.33 -4.96
CA TYR A 249 3.71 4.08 -5.36
C TYR A 249 4.46 4.22 -6.70
N MET A 250 3.81 4.80 -7.72
CA MET A 250 4.44 5.09 -9.01
C MET A 250 5.62 6.05 -8.87
N LEU A 251 5.45 7.13 -8.10
CA LEU A 251 6.49 8.12 -7.87
C LEU A 251 7.71 7.53 -7.14
N THR A 252 7.52 6.56 -6.24
CA THR A 252 8.61 5.84 -5.58
C THR A 252 9.49 5.11 -6.61
N PHE A 253 8.89 4.42 -7.57
CA PHE A 253 9.64 3.80 -8.68
C PHE A 253 10.38 4.81 -9.55
N VAL A 254 9.73 5.95 -9.85
CA VAL A 254 10.35 7.03 -10.62
C VAL A 254 11.61 7.53 -9.91
N ILE A 255 11.53 7.81 -8.60
CA ILE A 255 12.67 8.27 -7.81
C ILE A 255 13.77 7.20 -7.76
N VAL A 256 13.44 5.96 -7.42
CA VAL A 256 14.43 4.87 -7.33
C VAL A 256 15.12 4.64 -8.67
N GLY A 257 14.35 4.62 -9.76
CA GLY A 257 14.89 4.47 -11.12
C GLY A 257 15.83 5.61 -11.51
N LEU A 258 15.47 6.87 -11.21
CA LEU A 258 16.34 8.03 -11.44
C LEU A 258 17.63 7.96 -10.61
N VAL A 259 17.54 7.61 -9.32
CA VAL A 259 18.71 7.44 -8.44
C VAL A 259 19.65 6.38 -9.01
N MET A 260 19.12 5.25 -9.49
CA MET A 260 19.94 4.20 -10.11
C MET A 260 20.65 4.70 -11.38
N ILE A 261 19.96 5.45 -12.25
CA ILE A 261 20.57 6.03 -13.45
C ILE A 261 21.69 7.02 -13.08
N VAL A 262 21.48 7.86 -12.07
CA VAL A 262 22.51 8.81 -11.58
C VAL A 262 23.71 8.06 -11.02
N LEU A 263 23.49 7.07 -10.15
CA LEU A 263 24.55 6.22 -9.60
C LEU A 263 25.32 5.48 -10.70
N ALA A 264 24.62 5.01 -11.75
CA ALA A 264 25.25 4.35 -12.88
C ALA A 264 26.21 5.28 -13.63
N ASN A 265 25.84 6.54 -13.83
CA ASN A 265 26.72 7.55 -14.43
C ASN A 265 27.93 7.83 -13.53
N ILE A 266 27.73 7.97 -12.23
CA ILE A 266 28.85 8.14 -11.27
C ILE A 266 29.82 6.95 -11.34
N VAL A 267 29.30 5.72 -11.35
CA VAL A 267 30.09 4.48 -11.49
C VAL A 267 30.82 4.41 -12.84
N ALA A 268 30.31 5.04 -13.91
CA ALA A 268 31.03 5.16 -15.17
C ALA A 268 32.17 6.19 -15.11
N TYR A 269 31.99 7.33 -14.43
CA TYR A 269 32.87 8.50 -14.51
C TYR A 269 33.94 8.63 -13.41
N ILE A 270 33.82 7.98 -12.25
CA ILE A 270 34.86 8.06 -11.19
C ILE A 270 36.23 7.65 -11.77
N LYS A 271 37.20 8.55 -11.96
CA LYS A 271 38.59 8.12 -12.20
C LYS A 271 39.18 7.81 -10.83
N PHE A 272 39.41 6.54 -10.51
CA PHE A 272 40.33 6.23 -9.41
C PHE A 272 41.72 6.57 -9.92
N GLU A 273 42.28 7.69 -9.48
CA GLU A 273 43.71 7.93 -9.56
C GLU A 273 44.41 6.73 -8.94
N ARG A 274 45.24 6.05 -9.74
CA ARG A 274 46.13 5.02 -9.21
C ARG A 274 47.12 5.74 -8.30
N LYS A 275 47.03 5.51 -6.99
CA LYS A 275 48.20 5.59 -6.10
C LYS A 275 49.10 4.40 -6.38
#